data_AF-A0A848KYI3-F1
#
_entry.id   AF-A0A848KYI3-F1
#
_cell.length_a   1.000
_cell.length_b   1.000
_cell.length_c   1.000
_cell.angle_alpha   90.00
_cell.angle_beta   90.00
_cell.angle_gamma   90.00
#
_symmetry.space_group_name_H-M   'P 1'
#
loop_
_entity.id
_entity.type
_entity.pdbx_description
1 polymer ?
#
loop_
_entity_poly.entity_id
_entity_poly.type
_entity_poly.pdbx_seq_one_letter_code
_entity_poly.pdbx_strand_id
1 'polypeptide(L)' 'MPDVLIRNLSAEDLKLLDAQAKQLGLPRGEYLRRRLQAEARRTQSVTTASDLARFSKLATDLADDDVMDSAWS' A
#
# COMPACT_ATOMS: atom_id res chain seq x y z
N MET A 1 10.14 -18.83 8.96
CA MET A 1 10.06 -17.46 8.39
C MET A 1 11.36 -16.76 8.72
N PRO A 2 11.92 -15.94 7.81
CA PRO A 2 13.09 -15.12 8.15
C PRO A 2 12.68 -13.98 9.08
N ASP A 3 13.49 -13.73 10.10
CA ASP A 3 13.33 -12.59 11.00
C ASP A 3 14.28 -11.46 10.61
N VAL A 4 13.84 -10.21 10.79
CA VAL A 4 14.62 -9.01 10.50
C VAL A 4 14.79 -8.19 11.77
N LEU A 5 16.05 -7.96 12.17
CA LEU A 5 16.39 -7.09 13.29
C LEU A 5 16.97 -5.76 12.77
N ILE A 6 16.26 -4.67 13.01
CA ILE A 6 16.72 -3.32 12.69
C ILE A 6 17.37 -2.73 13.96
N ARG A 7 18.68 -2.48 13.89
CA ARG A 7 19.45 -1.88 15.00
C ARG A 7 19.63 -0.38 14.76
N ASN A 8 19.88 0.35 15.85
CA ASN A 8 20.20 1.78 15.82
C ASN A 8 19.14 2.66 15.15
N LEU A 9 17.87 2.25 15.21
CA LEU A 9 16.76 3.10 14.80
C LEU A 9 16.61 4.24 15.82
N SER A 10 16.44 5.46 15.35
CA SER A 10 16.28 6.61 16.24
C SER A 10 14.99 6.46 17.07
N ALA A 11 15.01 6.95 18.30
CA ALA A 11 13.82 6.91 19.17
C ALA A 11 12.69 7.80 18.61
N GLU A 12 13.02 8.84 17.85
CA GLU A 12 12.06 9.72 17.20
C GLU A 12 11.35 9.00 16.04
N ASP A 13 12.11 8.36 15.15
CA ASP A 13 11.53 7.58 14.04
C ASP A 13 10.67 6.44 14.57
N LEU A 14 11.12 5.77 15.64
CA LEU A 14 10.33 4.70 16.26
C LEU A 14 8.98 5.22 16.79
N LYS A 15 8.95 6.41 17.40
CA LYS A 15 7.71 7.04 17.85
C LYS A 15 6.80 7.42 16.68
N LEU A 16 7.36 7.92 15.58
CA LEU A 16 6.59 8.22 14.37
C LEU A 16 5.96 6.96 13.79
N LEU A 17 6.70 5.85 13.73
CA LEU A 17 6.20 4.56 13.28
C LEU A 17 5.10 4.01 14.20
N ASP A 18 5.27 4.13 15.52
CA ASP A 18 4.24 3.73 16.49
C ASP A 18 2.96 4.58 16.33
N ALA A 19 3.10 5.88 16.08
CA ALA A 19 1.96 6.78 15.83
C ALA A 19 1.22 6.41 14.52
N GLN A 20 1.95 6.16 13.43
CA GLN A 20 1.38 5.71 12.16
C GLN A 20 0.66 4.35 12.30
N ALA A 21 1.25 3.41 13.03
CA ALA A 21 0.63 2.12 13.31
C ALA A 21 -0.68 2.30 14.10
N LYS A 22 -0.68 3.16 15.13
CA LYS A 22 -1.86 3.48 15.94
C LYS A 22 -2.99 4.12 15.13
N GLN A 23 -2.68 5.01 14.18
CA GLN A 23 -3.68 5.61 13.29
C GLN A 23 -4.43 4.56 12.45
N LEU A 24 -3.76 3.44 12.14
CA LEU A 24 -4.33 2.33 11.39
C LEU A 24 -4.91 1.23 12.29
N GLY A 25 -4.86 1.38 13.62
CA GLY A 25 -5.29 0.36 14.57
C GLY A 25 -4.43 -0.91 14.55
N LEU A 26 -3.17 -0.81 14.11
CA LEU A 26 -2.27 -1.95 13.95
C LEU A 26 -1.19 -1.99 15.05
N PRO A 27 -0.77 -3.18 15.50
CA PRO A 27 0.47 -3.28 16.27
C PRO A 27 1.67 -2.94 15.39
N ARG A 28 2.71 -2.32 15.96
CA ARG A 28 3.92 -1.88 15.24
C ARG A 28 4.48 -2.98 14.32
N GLY A 29 4.62 -4.21 14.82
CA GLY A 29 5.18 -5.32 14.04
C GLY A 29 4.37 -5.67 12.78
N GLU A 30 3.04 -5.58 12.86
CA GLU A 30 2.15 -5.76 11.70
C GLU A 30 2.28 -4.61 10.71
N TYR A 31 2.28 -3.38 11.21
CA TYR A 31 2.48 -2.19 10.39
C TYR A 31 3.77 -2.26 9.58
N LEU A 32 4.90 -2.54 10.25
CA LEU A 32 6.20 -2.66 9.59
C LEU A 32 6.25 -3.81 8.58
N ARG A 33 5.65 -4.97 8.91
CA ARG A 33 5.60 -6.10 7.99
C ARG A 33 4.80 -5.77 6.73
N ARG A 34 3.63 -5.14 6.85
CA ARG A 34 2.85 -4.70 5.68
C ARG A 34 3.62 -3.69 4.84
N ARG A 35 4.32 -2.76 5.49
CA ARG A 35 5.13 -1.75 4.81
C ARG A 35 6.28 -2.37 4.02
N LEU A 36 7.02 -3.29 4.64
CA LEU A 36 8.11 -4.03 3.98
C LEU A 36 7.61 -4.92 2.85
N GLN A 37 6.47 -5.58 3.01
CA GLN A 37 5.85 -6.37 1.93
C GLN A 37 5.41 -5.49 0.76
N ALA A 38 4.85 -4.32 1.02
CA ALA A 38 4.48 -3.36 -0.03
C ALA A 38 5.73 -2.87 -0.78
N GLU A 39 6.80 -2.53 -0.06
CA GLU A 39 8.06 -2.09 -0.68
C GLU A 39 8.72 -3.21 -1.50
N ALA A 40 8.74 -4.45 -1.00
CA ALA A 40 9.29 -5.60 -1.71
C ALA A 40 8.53 -5.93 -3.01
N ARG A 41 7.24 -5.58 -3.10
CA ARG A 41 6.38 -5.79 -4.27
C ARG A 41 6.27 -4.55 -5.15
N ARG A 42 6.87 -3.43 -4.76
CA ARG A 42 6.75 -2.17 -5.47
C ARG A 42 7.51 -2.26 -6.79
N THR A 43 6.81 -2.04 -7.89
CA THR A 43 7.45 -1.97 -9.22
C THR A 43 8.18 -0.63 -9.35
N GLN A 44 9.41 -0.67 -9.88
CA GLN A 44 10.22 0.52 -10.14
C GLN A 44 10.05 1.07 -11.58
N SER A 45 9.09 0.55 -12.33
CA SER A 45 8.84 0.95 -13.71
C SER A 45 8.27 2.37 -13.77
N VAL A 46 8.81 3.18 -14.67
CA VAL A 46 8.26 4.51 -14.96
C VAL A 46 6.87 4.33 -15.57
N THR A 47 5.87 4.99 -14.99
CA THR A 47 4.53 5.05 -15.55
C THR A 47 4.48 6.10 -16.64
N THR A 48 4.01 5.72 -17.83
CA THR A 48 3.89 6.61 -18.99
C THR A 48 2.44 7.02 -19.24
N ALA A 49 2.23 8.05 -20.07
CA ALA A 49 0.89 8.42 -20.53
C ALA A 49 0.18 7.29 -21.29
N SER A 50 0.93 6.44 -22.00
CA SER A 50 0.39 5.27 -22.71
C SER A 50 -0.18 4.24 -21.74
N ASP A 51 0.49 4.01 -20.60
CA ASP A 51 0.01 3.09 -19.57
C ASP A 51 -1.32 3.58 -18.98
N LEU A 52 -1.45 4.89 -18.74
CA LEU A 52 -2.69 5.50 -18.28
C LEU A 52 -3.80 5.42 -19.33
N ALA A 53 -3.49 5.68 -20.61
CA ALA A 53 -4.47 5.56 -21.70
C ALA A 53 -4.95 4.11 -21.86
N ARG A 54 -4.06 3.13 -21.67
CA ARG A 54 -4.41 1.71 -21.67
C ARG A 54 -5.29 1.36 -20.47
N PHE A 55 -4.93 1.82 -19.28
CA PHE A 55 -5.71 1.60 -18.06
C PHE A 55 -7.12 2.17 -18.19
N SER A 56 -7.27 3.40 -18.70
CA SER A 56 -8.59 4.03 -18.88
C SER A 56 -9.52 3.21 -19.77
N LYS A 57 -9.00 2.53 -20.80
CA LYS A 57 -9.81 1.66 -21.64
C LYS A 57 -10.21 0.37 -20.93
N LEU A 58 -9.31 -0.20 -20.12
CA LEU A 58 -9.54 -1.45 -19.40
C LEU A 58 -10.46 -1.27 -18.19
N ALA A 59 -10.47 -0.09 -17.57
CA ALA A 59 -11.22 0.21 -16.37
C ALA A 59 -12.44 1.10 -16.66
N THR A 60 -12.98 1.05 -17.88
CA THR A 60 -14.13 1.88 -18.30
C THR A 60 -15.35 1.64 -17.41
N ASP A 61 -15.59 0.39 -17.01
CA ASP A 61 -16.73 -0.02 -16.20
C ASP A 61 -16.69 0.55 -14.77
N LEU A 62 -15.54 1.09 -14.31
CA LEU A 62 -15.50 1.81 -13.02
C LEU A 62 -16.34 3.10 -13.03
N ALA A 63 -16.74 3.58 -14.20
CA ALA A 63 -17.63 4.74 -14.36
C ALA A 63 -19.10 4.34 -14.62
N ASP A 64 -19.40 3.04 -14.63
CA ASP A 64 -20.75 2.53 -14.79
C ASP A 64 -21.37 2.26 -13.41
N ASP A 65 -22.39 3.05 -13.05
CA ASP A 65 -23.04 2.99 -11.75
C ASP A 65 -23.72 1.63 -11.51
N ASP A 66 -24.33 1.02 -12.55
CA ASP A 66 -25.00 -0.28 -12.41
C ASP A 66 -23.97 -1.40 -12.14
N VAL A 67 -22.82 -1.35 -12.83
CA VAL A 67 -21.72 -2.31 -12.60
C VAL A 67 -21.12 -2.13 -11.22
N MET A 68 -20.90 -0.88 -10.78
CA MET A 68 -20.35 -0.61 -9.46
C MET A 68 -21.33 -1.01 -8.35
N ASP A 69 -22.62 -0.70 -8.48
CA ASP A 69 -23.65 -1.12 -7.53
C ASP A 69 -23.70 -2.65 -7.39
N SER A 70 -23.62 -3.39 -8.51
CA SER A 70 -23.56 -4.85 -8.49
C SER A 70 -22.28 -5.41 -7.85
N ALA A 71 -21.16 -4.68 -7.86
CA ALA A 71 -19.89 -5.15 -7.29
C ALA A 71 -19.85 -5.04 -5.75
N TRP A 72 -20.75 -4.24 -5.16
CA TRP A 72 -20.78 -3.94 -3.71
C TRP A 72 -22.02 -4.50 -2.99
N SER A 73 -22.97 -5.12 -3.71
CA SER A 73 -24.12 -5.83 -3.14
C SER A 73 -23.75 -7.22 -2.61
#